data_AF-A0A849TEQ2-F1
#
_entry.id   AF-A0A849TEQ2-F1
#
_cell.length_a   1.000
_cell.length_b   1.000
_cell.length_c   1.000
_cell.angle_alpha   90.00
_cell.angle_beta   90.00
_cell.angle_gamma   90.00
#
_symmetry.space_group_name_H-M   'P 1'
#
loop_
_entity.id
_entity.type
_entity.pdbx_description
1 polymer ?
#
loop_
_entity_poly.entity_id
_entity_poly.type
_entity_poly.pdbx_seq_one_letter_code
_entity_poly.pdbx_strand_id
1 'polypeptide(L)'
;MTETLYQAAIAAFDAANSEDTNTEIHEGRSYPKELLYAQRMTDMQQRFAPKASEAVKLAVRAQHIQRWKIPRGDYAMDKPGYMLWRTGLYKF
;
A
#
# COMPACT_ATOMS: atom_id res chain seq x y z
N MET A 1 -22.97 -3.06 -14.20
CA MET A 1 -21.94 -2.13 -14.69
C MET A 1 -20.69 -2.94 -14.91
N THR A 2 -20.10 -2.90 -16.12
CA THR A 2 -18.80 -3.52 -16.38
C THR A 2 -17.73 -2.71 -15.67
N GLU A 3 -16.99 -3.36 -14.78
CA GLU A 3 -15.85 -2.76 -14.10
C GLU A 3 -14.71 -2.54 -15.10
N THR A 4 -14.09 -1.36 -15.09
CA THR A 4 -12.94 -1.08 -15.96
C THR A 4 -11.70 -1.80 -15.40
N LEU A 5 -10.72 -2.10 -16.25
CA LEU A 5 -9.45 -2.72 -15.82
C LEU A 5 -8.76 -1.91 -14.71
N TYR A 6 -8.88 -0.59 -14.75
CA TYR A 6 -8.39 0.30 -13.71
C TYR A 6 -9.07 0.05 -12.36
N GLN A 7 -10.40 0.00 -12.31
CA GLN A 7 -11.14 -0.26 -11.06
C GLN A 7 -10.86 -1.67 -10.53
N ALA A 8 -10.80 -2.67 -11.41
CA ALA A 8 -10.44 -4.03 -11.03
C ALA A 8 -9.04 -4.12 -10.39
N ALA A 9 -8.05 -3.37 -10.91
CA ALA A 9 -6.72 -3.31 -10.33
C ALA A 9 -6.72 -2.62 -8.95
N ILE A 10 -7.44 -1.51 -8.79
CA ILE A 10 -7.59 -0.84 -7.47
C ILE A 10 -8.23 -1.80 -6.46
N ALA A 11 -9.31 -2.48 -6.84
CA ALA A 11 -9.99 -3.44 -5.97
C ALA A 11 -9.08 -4.61 -5.56
N ALA A 12 -8.25 -5.11 -6.49
CA ALA A 12 -7.29 -6.17 -6.19
C ALA A 12 -6.20 -5.70 -5.19
N PHE A 13 -5.67 -4.48 -5.35
CA PHE A 13 -4.71 -3.91 -4.40
C PHE A 13 -5.33 -3.72 -3.01
N ASP A 14 -6.56 -3.24 -2.96
CA ASP A 14 -7.29 -3.02 -1.71
C ASP A 14 -7.60 -4.34 -1.01
N ALA A 15 -8.03 -5.36 -1.74
CA ALA A 15 -8.24 -6.70 -1.19
C ALA A 15 -6.94 -7.25 -0.58
N ALA A 16 -5.81 -7.15 -1.31
CA ALA A 16 -4.51 -7.62 -0.85
C ALA A 16 -4.01 -6.89 0.41
N ASN A 17 -4.25 -5.59 0.52
CA ASN A 17 -3.87 -4.80 1.70
C ASN A 17 -4.89 -4.89 2.86
N SER A 18 -6.13 -5.30 2.58
CA SER A 18 -7.15 -5.55 3.61
C SER A 18 -6.83 -6.78 4.46
N GLU A 19 -6.00 -7.69 3.94
CA GLU A 19 -5.47 -8.85 4.68
C GLU A 19 -4.45 -8.46 5.77
N ASP A 20 -4.00 -7.20 5.82
CA ASP A 20 -3.08 -6.73 6.86
C ASP A 20 -3.73 -6.83 8.25
N THR A 21 -3.13 -7.64 9.11
CA THR A 21 -3.59 -7.85 10.49
C THR A 21 -3.20 -6.70 11.42
N ASN A 22 -2.25 -5.87 11.01
CA ASN A 22 -1.91 -4.65 11.74
C ASN A 22 -2.98 -3.60 11.47
N THR A 23 -3.49 -2.97 12.52
CA THR A 23 -4.57 -1.99 12.40
C THR A 23 -4.18 -0.61 12.95
N GLU A 24 -4.78 0.43 12.36
CA GLU A 24 -4.70 1.82 12.83
C GLU A 24 -6.11 2.39 12.99
N ILE A 25 -6.28 3.27 13.99
CA ILE A 25 -7.53 4.00 14.18
C ILE A 25 -7.46 5.32 13.38
N HIS A 26 -8.45 5.53 12.52
CA HIS A 26 -8.63 6.78 11.78
C HIS A 26 -10.11 7.18 11.83
N GLU A 27 -10.39 8.44 12.20
CA GLU A 27 -11.75 8.96 12.33
C GLU A 27 -12.69 8.07 13.17
N GLY A 28 -12.16 7.46 14.24
CA GLY A 28 -12.92 6.60 15.14
C GLY A 28 -13.21 5.19 14.61
N ARG A 29 -12.65 4.80 13.46
CA ARG A 29 -12.76 3.45 12.88
C ARG A 29 -11.39 2.78 12.78
N SER A 30 -11.37 1.46 12.95
CA SER A 30 -10.17 0.63 12.78
C SER A 30 -10.02 0.23 11.32
N TYR A 31 -8.82 0.37 10.77
CA TYR A 31 -8.49 0.01 9.39
C TYR A 31 -7.23 -0.88 9.36
N PRO A 32 -7.14 -1.84 8.42
CA PRO A 32 -5.86 -2.45 8.05
C PRO A 32 -4.85 -1.36 7.68
N LYS A 33 -3.66 -1.41 8.26
CA LYS A 33 -2.69 -0.33 8.22
C LYS A 33 -2.24 0.00 6.79
N GLU A 34 -1.83 -1.01 6.02
CA GLU A 34 -1.39 -0.78 4.64
C GLU A 34 -2.55 -0.37 3.70
N LEU A 35 -3.79 -0.78 3.97
CA LEU A 35 -4.97 -0.31 3.20
C LEU A 35 -5.20 1.20 3.42
N LEU A 36 -5.18 1.63 4.68
CA LEU A 36 -5.35 3.03 5.05
C LEU A 36 -4.22 3.89 4.47
N TYR A 37 -2.98 3.37 4.47
CA TYR A 37 -1.84 4.03 3.84
C TYR A 37 -2.08 4.24 2.33
N ALA A 38 -2.47 3.19 1.60
CA ALA A 38 -2.76 3.28 0.16
C ALA A 38 -3.87 4.30 -0.17
N GLN A 39 -4.92 4.37 0.66
CA GLN A 39 -5.99 5.36 0.54
C GLN A 39 -5.48 6.79 0.72
N ARG A 40 -4.72 7.05 1.79
CA ARG A 40 -4.12 8.37 2.05
C ARG A 40 -3.19 8.82 0.92
N MET A 41 -2.41 7.90 0.34
CA MET A 41 -1.54 8.20 -0.79
C MET A 41 -2.30 8.53 -2.06
N THR A 42 -3.40 7.81 -2.31
CA THR A 42 -4.33 8.12 -3.40
C THR A 42 -4.92 9.53 -3.24
N ASP A 43 -5.41 9.86 -2.04
CA ASP A 43 -5.98 11.18 -1.74
C ASP A 43 -4.95 12.29 -1.95
N MET A 44 -3.72 12.05 -1.50
CA MET A 44 -2.63 13.01 -1.66
C MET A 44 -2.26 13.21 -3.14
N GLN A 45 -2.12 12.12 -3.89
CA GLN A 45 -1.87 12.16 -5.33
C GLN A 45 -2.96 12.94 -6.07
N GLN A 46 -4.23 12.74 -5.72
CA GLN A 46 -5.35 13.45 -6.34
C GLN A 46 -5.34 14.95 -6.03
N ARG A 47 -4.87 15.36 -4.84
CA ARG A 47 -4.72 16.78 -4.46
C ARG A 47 -3.61 17.48 -5.25
N PHE A 48 -2.43 16.85 -5.39
CA PHE A 48 -1.28 17.46 -6.05
C PHE A 48 -1.27 17.31 -7.57
N ALA A 49 -1.80 16.20 -8.08
CA ALA A 49 -1.73 15.85 -9.50
C ALA A 49 -3.04 15.17 -9.98
N PRO A 50 -4.19 15.86 -9.96
CA PRO A 50 -5.49 15.27 -10.32
C PRO A 50 -5.54 14.70 -11.75
N LYS A 51 -4.68 15.20 -12.64
CA LYS A 51 -4.55 14.80 -14.05
C LYS A 51 -3.47 13.74 -14.29
N ALA A 52 -2.92 13.11 -13.26
CA ALA A 52 -1.94 12.05 -13.47
C ALA A 52 -2.54 10.88 -14.26
N SER A 53 -1.70 10.20 -15.01
CA SER A 53 -2.10 9.02 -15.79
C SER A 53 -2.59 7.90 -14.88
N GLU A 54 -3.38 6.99 -15.45
CA GLU A 54 -3.84 5.79 -14.73
C GLU A 54 -2.66 4.99 -14.16
N ALA A 55 -1.56 4.86 -14.90
CA ALA A 55 -0.35 4.18 -14.43
C ALA A 55 0.22 4.79 -13.13
N VAL A 56 0.25 6.13 -13.03
CA VAL A 56 0.71 6.81 -11.81
C VAL A 56 -0.27 6.59 -10.65
N LYS A 57 -1.58 6.66 -10.92
CA LYS A 57 -2.61 6.38 -9.91
C LYS A 57 -2.52 4.96 -9.37
N LEU A 58 -2.33 3.98 -10.26
CA LEU A 58 -2.13 2.57 -9.90
C LEU A 58 -0.83 2.38 -9.09
N ALA A 59 0.28 2.98 -9.51
CA ALA A 59 1.55 2.89 -8.79
C ALA A 59 1.47 3.45 -7.37
N VAL A 60 0.74 4.56 -7.19
CA VAL A 60 0.48 5.15 -5.87
C VAL A 60 -0.42 4.25 -5.03
N ARG A 61 -1.50 3.69 -5.61
CA ARG A 61 -2.39 2.78 -4.86
C ARG A 61 -1.68 1.50 -4.43
N ALA A 62 -0.81 0.95 -5.27
CA ALA A 62 -0.04 -0.26 -5.00
C ALA A 62 1.20 -0.01 -4.10
N GLN A 63 1.41 1.22 -3.64
CA GLN A 63 2.53 1.50 -2.74
C GLN A 63 2.39 0.66 -1.46
N HIS A 64 3.46 -0.06 -1.10
CA HIS A 64 3.51 -0.98 0.04
C HIS A 64 2.53 -2.16 -0.04
N ILE A 65 2.09 -2.55 -1.24
CA ILE A 65 1.23 -3.71 -1.41
C ILE A 65 1.83 -4.94 -0.71
N GLN A 66 1.04 -5.53 0.21
CA GLN A 66 1.43 -6.68 1.04
C GLN A 66 2.77 -6.55 1.80
N ARG A 67 3.27 -5.32 2.02
CA ARG A 67 4.53 -5.06 2.74
C ARG A 67 4.53 -5.65 4.15
N TRP A 68 3.36 -5.67 4.79
CA TRP A 68 3.14 -6.23 6.13
C TRP A 68 3.50 -7.72 6.24
N LYS A 69 3.55 -8.47 5.13
CA LYS A 69 3.97 -9.88 5.10
C LYS A 69 5.47 -10.06 5.36
N ILE A 70 6.27 -9.00 5.23
CA ILE A 70 7.69 -8.99 5.59
C ILE A 70 7.92 -7.93 6.68
N PRO A 71 7.66 -8.25 7.95
CA PRO A 71 7.86 -7.32 9.05
C PRO A 71 9.29 -6.79 9.11
N ARG A 72 9.44 -5.47 9.32
CA ARG A 72 10.76 -4.88 9.60
C ARG A 72 11.41 -5.49 10.84
N GLY A 73 10.62 -5.95 11.81
CA GLY A 73 11.06 -6.55 13.07
C GLY A 73 11.82 -7.87 12.90
N ASP A 74 11.66 -8.57 11.77
CA ASP A 74 12.33 -9.84 11.51
C ASP A 74 13.81 -9.66 11.11
N TYR A 75 14.25 -8.42 10.96
CA TYR A 75 15.60 -8.04 10.55
C TYR A 75 16.28 -7.23 11.65
N ALA A 76 17.61 -7.31 11.74
CA ALA A 76 18.39 -6.52 12.69
C ALA A 76 18.04 -5.02 12.62
N MET A 77 17.91 -4.36 13.77
CA MET A 77 17.52 -2.94 13.87
C MET A 77 18.70 -1.99 13.62
N ASP A 78 19.50 -2.31 12.60
CA ASP A 78 20.66 -1.55 12.15
C ASP A 78 20.54 -1.19 10.65
N LYS A 79 21.53 -0.47 10.14
CA LYS A 79 21.57 -0.07 8.72
C LYS A 79 21.67 -1.28 7.78
N PRO A 80 22.56 -2.28 8.02
CA PRO A 80 22.59 -3.50 7.21
C PRO A 80 21.25 -4.25 7.18
N GLY A 81 20.62 -4.45 8.33
CA GLY A 81 19.33 -5.12 8.45
C GLY A 81 18.19 -4.37 7.74
N TYR A 82 18.19 -3.03 7.79
CA TYR A 82 17.26 -2.23 6.99
C TYR A 82 17.45 -2.42 5.48
N MET A 83 18.70 -2.46 5.00
CA MET A 83 18.97 -2.67 3.58
C MET A 83 18.56 -4.09 3.14
N LEU A 84 18.83 -5.10 3.97
CA LEU A 84 18.43 -6.48 3.70
C LEU A 84 16.91 -6.62 3.65
N TRP A 85 16.19 -6.03 4.62
CA TRP A 85 14.73 -5.97 4.62
C TRP A 85 14.20 -5.32 3.34
N ARG A 86 14.74 -4.13 3.00
CA ARG A 86 14.33 -3.37 1.82
C ARG A 86 14.53 -4.17 0.52
N THR A 87 15.65 -4.85 0.37
CA THR A 87 15.91 -5.71 -0.80
C THR A 87 15.00 -6.94 -0.80
N GLY A 88 14.68 -7.49 0.39
CA GLY A 88 13.72 -8.59 0.54
C GLY A 88 12.33 -8.26 0.00
N LEU A 89 11.89 -7.00 0.16
CA LEU A 89 10.62 -6.51 -0.36
C LEU A 89 10.52 -6.53 -1.89
N TYR A 90 11.62 -6.61 -2.63
CA TYR A 90 11.59 -6.62 -4.11
C TYR A 90 11.20 -7.98 -4.71
N LYS A 91 11.06 -9.02 -3.88
CA LYS A 91 10.72 -10.37 -4.35
C LYS A 91 9.22 -10.61 -4.50
N PHE A 92 8.41 -9.56 -4.31
CA PHE A 92 6.95 -9.57 -4.44
C PHE A 92 6.51 -8.66 -5.58
#